data_AF-A0A2H3NXI8-F1
#
_entry.id   AF-A0A2H3NXI8-F1
#
_cell.length_a   1.000
_cell.length_b   1.000
_cell.length_c   1.000
_cell.angle_alpha   90.00
_cell.angle_beta   90.00
_cell.angle_gamma   90.00
#
_symmetry.space_group_name_H-M   'P 1'
#
loop_
_entity.id
_entity.type
_entity.pdbx_description
1 polymer ?
#
loop_
_entity_poly.entity_id
_entity_poly.type
_entity_poly.pdbx_seq_one_letter_code
_entity_poly.pdbx_strand_id
1 'polypeptide(L)'
;MSDSETRHIIAISGGKDSSALAIYLREPNRWQKHLGKTEAEPREPLEDVEFVFCDTGTELEETYEYLDRLETKLGKPIERLQADSPPGKTPFDHYLELYGGFLPSANMRWCTRNLKIKPFENYIGDDPVINYVGIRADEDREGYISTKDNITSVFPFREDGLVKEDIYRILEDSGMGRPEYYDWRSRSGCYFCFFQRRSEWVGLKENHPEFFEKAKEYEKVDEETGESFTWSDTESLDELEDPERIEEIKERAEQRRERLKQNMSNRSLMSLYFEDEVRDLEDDGKGCNICHL
;
A
#
# COMPACT_ATOMS: atom_id res chain seq x y z
N MET A 1 -25.27 -18.38 22.14
CA MET A 1 -24.07 -18.01 21.36
C MET A 1 -24.46 -18.26 19.93
N SER A 2 -24.71 -17.21 19.16
CA SER A 2 -25.10 -17.36 17.76
C SER A 2 -23.98 -18.09 17.03
N ASP A 3 -24.34 -19.13 16.26
CA ASP A 3 -23.51 -19.70 15.19
C ASP A 3 -23.29 -18.61 14.12
N SER A 4 -22.49 -17.60 14.42
CA SER A 4 -22.02 -16.67 13.38
C SER A 4 -20.99 -17.43 12.56
N GLU A 5 -21.33 -17.74 11.32
CA GLU A 5 -20.39 -18.24 10.32
C GLU A 5 -19.15 -17.33 10.29
N THR A 6 -17.95 -17.92 10.33
CA THR A 6 -16.70 -17.17 10.33
C THR A 6 -16.58 -16.37 9.05
N ARG A 7 -16.40 -15.05 9.16
CA ARG A 7 -16.26 -14.15 8.01
C ARG A 7 -14.84 -14.20 7.47
N HIS A 8 -14.70 -14.18 6.15
CA HIS A 8 -13.42 -14.19 5.46
C HIS A 8 -13.20 -12.82 4.82
N ILE A 9 -12.14 -12.11 5.22
CA ILE A 9 -11.91 -10.73 4.80
C ILE A 9 -10.52 -10.58 4.17
N ILE A 10 -10.45 -9.82 3.08
CA ILE A 10 -9.20 -9.37 2.46
C ILE A 10 -9.22 -7.86 2.41
N ALA A 11 -8.31 -7.20 3.13
CA ALA A 11 -8.13 -5.76 2.98
C ALA A 11 -7.28 -5.47 1.73
N ILE A 12 -7.93 -4.87 0.74
CA ILE A 12 -7.29 -4.37 -0.46
C ILE A 12 -6.62 -3.05 -0.12
N SER A 13 -5.35 -2.91 -0.52
CA SER A 13 -4.57 -1.69 -0.28
C SER A 13 -4.49 -0.77 -1.51
N GLY A 14 -5.00 -1.23 -2.65
CA GLY A 14 -4.76 -0.65 -3.98
C GLY A 14 -3.47 -1.14 -4.64
N GLY A 15 -2.60 -1.84 -3.89
CA GLY A 15 -1.30 -2.31 -4.37
C GLY A 15 -1.32 -3.69 -5.03
N LYS A 16 -0.15 -4.05 -5.61
CA LYS A 16 0.07 -5.33 -6.30
C LYS A 16 -0.20 -6.56 -5.43
N ASP A 17 0.29 -6.55 -4.19
CA ASP A 17 0.28 -7.74 -3.33
C ASP A 17 -1.13 -8.12 -2.85
N SER A 18 -1.91 -7.15 -2.36
CA SER A 18 -3.28 -7.39 -1.88
C SER A 18 -4.23 -7.79 -3.02
N SER A 19 -4.01 -7.22 -4.22
CA SER A 19 -4.80 -7.53 -5.42
C SER A 19 -4.48 -8.92 -5.97
N ALA A 20 -3.20 -9.29 -6.01
CA ALA A 20 -2.80 -10.65 -6.35
C ALA A 20 -3.34 -11.66 -5.34
N LEU A 21 -3.39 -11.31 -4.04
CA LEU A 21 -3.91 -12.20 -3.01
C LEU A 21 -5.40 -12.47 -3.21
N ALA A 22 -6.17 -11.41 -3.49
CA ALA A 22 -7.58 -11.53 -3.81
C ALA A 22 -7.83 -12.48 -4.99
N ILE A 23 -7.04 -12.36 -6.05
CA ILE A 23 -7.12 -13.24 -7.24
C ILE A 23 -6.66 -14.66 -6.91
N TYR A 24 -5.57 -14.79 -6.14
CA TYR A 24 -4.97 -16.06 -5.77
C TYR A 24 -5.95 -16.94 -5.00
N LEU A 25 -6.58 -16.38 -3.96
CA LEU A 25 -7.46 -17.12 -3.04
C LEU A 25 -8.79 -17.55 -3.68
N ARG A 26 -9.15 -17.02 -4.86
CA ARG A 26 -10.31 -17.51 -5.63
C ARG A 26 -10.05 -18.87 -6.28
N GLU A 27 -8.80 -19.17 -6.63
CA GLU A 27 -8.42 -20.43 -7.27
C GLU A 27 -7.01 -20.89 -6.83
N PRO A 28 -6.76 -21.06 -5.52
CA PRO A 28 -5.38 -21.16 -4.99
C PRO A 28 -4.63 -22.37 -5.58
N ASN A 29 -5.27 -23.53 -5.66
CA ASN A 29 -4.63 -24.74 -6.21
C ASN A 29 -4.29 -24.61 -7.70
N ARG A 30 -5.08 -23.85 -8.47
CA ARG A 30 -4.78 -23.55 -9.88
C ARG A 30 -3.52 -22.70 -9.96
N TRP A 31 -3.42 -21.67 -9.14
CA TRP A 31 -2.26 -20.78 -9.09
C TRP A 31 -1.01 -21.47 -8.56
N GLN A 32 -1.10 -22.25 -7.48
CA GLN A 32 0.02 -23.05 -6.98
C GLN A 32 0.61 -23.92 -8.11
N LYS A 33 -0.24 -24.62 -8.87
CA LYS A 33 0.20 -25.42 -10.02
C LYS A 33 0.81 -24.56 -11.13
N HIS A 34 0.17 -23.45 -11.47
CA HIS A 34 0.62 -22.52 -12.51
C HIS A 34 1.99 -21.91 -12.18
N LEU A 35 2.23 -21.61 -10.91
CA LEU A 35 3.47 -21.04 -10.39
C LEU A 35 4.53 -22.11 -10.03
N GLY A 36 4.21 -23.39 -10.17
CA GLY A 36 5.11 -24.50 -9.81
C GLY A 36 5.29 -24.73 -8.31
N LYS A 37 4.41 -24.18 -7.47
CA LYS A 37 4.38 -24.34 -6.00
C LYS A 37 3.63 -25.61 -5.59
N THR A 38 3.98 -26.75 -6.20
CA THR A 38 3.25 -28.02 -6.00
C THR A 38 3.49 -28.69 -4.65
N GLU A 39 4.47 -28.20 -3.88
CA GLU A 39 4.76 -28.65 -2.52
C GLU A 39 3.96 -27.88 -1.45
N ALA A 40 3.33 -26.77 -1.83
CA ALA A 40 2.45 -26.03 -0.92
C ALA A 40 1.20 -26.87 -0.60
N GLU A 41 0.72 -26.78 0.64
CA GLU A 41 -0.49 -27.46 1.05
C GLU A 41 -1.69 -26.93 0.23
N PRO A 42 -2.59 -27.82 -0.24
CA PRO A 42 -3.79 -27.38 -0.95
C PRO A 42 -4.64 -26.46 -0.09
N ARG A 43 -5.26 -25.47 -0.72
CA ARG A 43 -6.19 -24.55 -0.07
C ARG A 43 -7.57 -24.66 -0.68
N GLU A 44 -8.58 -24.47 0.15
CA GLU A 44 -9.96 -24.32 -0.33
C GLU A 44 -10.11 -22.94 -1.02
N PRO A 45 -10.71 -22.89 -2.21
CA PRO A 45 -11.12 -21.63 -2.84
C PRO A 45 -12.04 -20.80 -1.93
N LEU A 46 -11.76 -19.50 -1.79
CA LEU A 46 -12.59 -18.58 -1.03
C LEU A 46 -13.73 -18.04 -1.89
N GLU A 47 -14.88 -18.69 -1.83
CA GLU A 47 -16.10 -18.26 -2.54
C GLU A 47 -16.79 -17.08 -1.87
N ASP A 48 -16.94 -17.14 -0.54
CA ASP A 48 -17.59 -16.09 0.25
C ASP A 48 -16.60 -15.23 1.05
N VAL A 49 -15.83 -14.45 0.30
CA VAL A 49 -14.91 -13.45 0.84
C VAL A 49 -15.48 -12.04 0.70
N GLU A 50 -15.25 -11.22 1.72
CA GLU A 50 -15.49 -9.78 1.74
C GLU A 50 -14.19 -9.06 1.37
N PHE A 51 -14.26 -8.17 0.40
CA PHE A 51 -13.15 -7.28 0.05
C PHE A 51 -13.41 -5.92 0.67
N VAL A 52 -12.44 -5.38 1.39
CA VAL A 52 -12.56 -4.06 2.03
C VAL A 52 -11.40 -3.18 1.63
N PHE A 53 -11.62 -1.88 1.48
CA PHE A 53 -10.60 -0.89 1.22
C PHE A 53 -10.75 0.22 2.26
N CYS A 54 -9.70 0.44 3.07
CA CYS A 54 -9.68 1.55 4.03
C CYS A 54 -9.35 2.85 3.30
N ASP A 55 -10.39 3.53 2.85
CA ASP A 55 -10.30 4.77 2.09
C ASP A 55 -10.02 5.95 3.01
N THR A 56 -8.88 6.60 2.76
CA THR A 56 -8.45 7.78 3.51
C THR A 56 -9.05 9.08 2.95
N GLY A 57 -9.67 9.04 1.78
CA GLY A 57 -10.08 10.20 0.99
C GLY A 57 -8.91 10.97 0.39
N THR A 58 -7.70 10.41 0.42
CA THR A 58 -6.45 11.07 0.00
C THR A 58 -5.58 10.19 -0.89
N GLU A 59 -6.18 9.17 -1.50
CA GLU A 59 -5.56 8.29 -2.47
C GLU A 59 -5.55 8.94 -3.87
N LEU A 60 -4.66 8.48 -4.75
CA LEU A 60 -4.59 8.93 -6.15
C LEU A 60 -5.76 8.37 -6.98
N GLU A 61 -6.11 9.04 -8.07
CA GLU A 61 -7.21 8.60 -8.96
C GLU A 61 -6.91 7.20 -9.54
N GLU A 62 -5.67 6.95 -9.91
CA GLU A 62 -5.22 5.65 -10.45
C GLU A 62 -5.42 4.50 -9.46
N THR A 63 -5.45 4.80 -8.16
CA THR A 63 -5.81 3.81 -7.13
C THR A 63 -7.28 3.43 -7.25
N TYR A 64 -8.19 4.38 -7.39
CA TYR A 64 -9.63 4.10 -7.53
C TYR A 64 -9.94 3.40 -8.85
N GLU A 65 -9.38 3.88 -9.97
CA GLU A 65 -9.53 3.23 -11.28
C GLU A 65 -9.04 1.77 -11.26
N TYR A 66 -7.93 1.52 -10.58
CA TYR A 66 -7.41 0.16 -10.42
C TYR A 66 -8.34 -0.72 -9.57
N LEU A 67 -8.92 -0.17 -8.49
CA LEU A 67 -9.86 -0.89 -7.64
C LEU A 67 -11.14 -1.25 -8.39
N ASP A 68 -11.66 -0.36 -9.25
CA ASP A 68 -12.86 -0.63 -10.07
C ASP A 68 -12.61 -1.75 -11.09
N ARG A 69 -11.41 -1.78 -11.68
CA ARG A 69 -10.96 -2.90 -12.54
C ARG A 69 -10.85 -4.20 -11.74
N LEU A 70 -10.38 -4.13 -10.50
CA LEU A 70 -10.26 -5.29 -9.61
C LEU A 70 -11.64 -5.84 -9.19
N GLU A 71 -12.61 -4.97 -8.86
CA GLU A 71 -14.00 -5.37 -8.61
C GLU A 71 -14.60 -6.11 -9.79
N THR A 72 -14.39 -5.58 -11.00
CA THR A 72 -14.83 -6.22 -12.24
C THR A 72 -14.19 -7.59 -12.42
N LYS A 73 -12.90 -7.71 -12.09
CA LYS A 73 -12.15 -8.97 -12.19
C LYS A 73 -12.63 -10.01 -11.16
N LEU A 74 -12.92 -9.57 -9.94
CA LEU A 74 -13.36 -10.43 -8.84
C LEU A 74 -14.85 -10.78 -8.92
N GLY A 75 -15.64 -9.98 -9.65
CA GLY A 75 -17.08 -10.13 -9.73
C GLY A 75 -17.79 -9.83 -8.40
N LYS A 76 -17.12 -9.10 -7.50
CA LYS A 76 -17.61 -8.69 -6.18
C LYS A 76 -17.16 -7.24 -5.91
N PRO A 77 -18.00 -6.41 -5.25
CA PRO A 77 -17.61 -5.07 -4.85
C PRO A 77 -16.55 -5.10 -3.74
N ILE A 78 -15.80 -4.01 -3.63
CA ILE A 78 -14.88 -3.72 -2.54
C ILE A 78 -15.54 -2.68 -1.64
N GLU A 79 -15.87 -3.07 -0.41
CA GLU A 79 -16.49 -2.18 0.56
C GLU A 79 -15.49 -1.07 0.96
N ARG A 80 -15.91 0.19 0.80
CA ARG A 80 -15.07 1.36 1.11
C ARG A 80 -15.26 1.78 2.55
N LEU A 81 -14.30 1.45 3.40
CA LEU A 81 -14.31 1.80 4.82
C LEU A 81 -13.65 3.15 5.01
N GLN A 82 -14.41 4.14 5.46
CA GLN A 82 -13.89 5.47 5.77
C GLN A 82 -13.98 5.75 7.26
N ALA A 83 -13.02 6.51 7.79
CA ALA A 83 -13.16 7.06 9.13
C ALA A 83 -14.14 8.24 9.13
N ASP A 84 -14.86 8.43 10.25
CA ASP A 84 -15.82 9.52 10.38
C ASP A 84 -15.15 10.89 10.18
N SER A 85 -15.79 11.74 9.38
CA SER A 85 -15.41 13.15 9.21
C SER A 85 -16.64 14.05 9.09
N PRO A 86 -16.53 15.34 9.50
CA PRO A 86 -17.59 16.32 9.24
C PRO A 86 -17.81 16.54 7.74
N PRO A 87 -19.03 16.91 7.30
CA PRO A 87 -19.30 17.24 5.91
C PRO A 87 -18.34 18.30 5.35
N GLY A 88 -17.79 18.03 4.16
CA GLY A 88 -16.87 18.93 3.49
C GLY A 88 -15.40 18.81 3.91
N LYS A 89 -15.04 17.84 4.76
CA LYS A 89 -13.64 17.53 5.10
C LYS A 89 -13.31 16.07 4.78
N THR A 90 -12.09 15.83 4.33
CA THR A 90 -11.59 14.46 4.23
C THR A 90 -11.39 13.89 5.65
N PRO A 91 -11.42 12.56 5.82
CA PRO A 91 -11.01 11.93 7.07
C PRO A 91 -9.62 12.38 7.52
N PHE A 92 -8.68 12.53 6.59
CA PHE A 92 -7.34 13.03 6.90
C PHE A 92 -7.37 14.43 7.52
N ASP A 93 -8.06 15.38 6.88
CA ASP A 93 -8.16 16.78 7.36
C ASP A 93 -8.77 16.84 8.77
N HIS A 94 -9.83 16.06 8.99
CA HIS A 94 -10.49 16.02 10.28
C HIS A 94 -9.54 15.55 11.39
N TYR A 95 -8.82 14.45 11.17
CA TYR A 95 -7.90 13.94 12.16
C TYR A 95 -6.67 14.85 12.32
N LEU A 96 -6.15 15.45 11.25
CA LEU A 96 -5.06 16.42 11.34
C LEU A 96 -5.41 17.57 12.30
N GLU A 97 -6.64 18.09 12.24
CA GLU A 97 -7.13 19.11 13.18
C GLU A 97 -7.22 18.60 14.63
N LEU A 98 -7.71 17.38 14.83
CA LEU A 98 -7.77 16.77 16.17
C LEU A 98 -6.38 16.57 16.79
N TYR A 99 -5.35 16.39 15.96
CA TYR A 99 -3.95 16.34 16.36
C TYR A 99 -3.28 17.73 16.38
N GLY A 100 -4.03 18.82 16.30
CA GLY A 100 -3.50 20.19 16.40
C GLY A 100 -2.63 20.60 15.21
N GLY A 101 -2.81 19.97 14.04
CA GLY A 101 -1.98 20.20 12.86
C GLY A 101 -0.68 19.38 12.83
N PHE A 102 -0.49 18.45 13.77
CA PHE A 102 0.71 17.61 13.80
C PHE A 102 0.66 16.50 12.73
N LEU A 103 1.55 16.57 11.75
CA LEU A 103 1.65 15.60 10.66
C LEU A 103 1.96 14.19 11.17
N PRO A 104 1.42 13.13 10.52
CA PRO A 104 1.77 11.78 10.88
C PRO A 104 3.22 11.49 10.46
N SER A 105 3.89 10.67 11.25
CA SER A 105 5.28 10.26 10.99
C SER A 105 5.49 8.79 11.32
N ALA A 106 6.69 8.25 11.05
CA ALA A 106 7.02 6.87 11.38
C ALA A 106 6.85 6.55 12.87
N ASN A 107 7.11 7.55 13.74
CA ASN A 107 6.93 7.45 15.18
C ASN A 107 5.48 7.71 15.61
N MET A 108 4.78 8.62 14.92
CA MET A 108 3.42 9.03 15.26
C MET A 108 2.43 8.67 14.13
N ARG A 109 2.13 7.37 14.02
CA ARG A 109 1.30 6.79 12.94
C ARG A 109 -0.20 6.90 13.21
N TRP A 110 -0.67 8.11 13.55
CA TRP A 110 -2.09 8.34 13.82
C TRP A 110 -2.96 8.12 12.59
N CYS A 111 -2.44 8.35 11.38
CA CYS A 111 -3.15 8.10 10.13
C CYS A 111 -3.49 6.61 9.98
N THR A 112 -2.53 5.73 10.26
CA THR A 112 -2.75 4.28 10.27
C THR A 112 -3.78 3.86 11.30
N ARG A 113 -3.66 4.36 12.54
CA ARG A 113 -4.56 4.00 13.64
C ARG A 113 -6.00 4.43 13.37
N ASN A 114 -6.19 5.67 12.96
CA ASN A 114 -7.51 6.28 12.88
C ASN A 114 -8.18 6.13 11.51
N LEU A 115 -7.40 6.12 10.43
CA LEU A 115 -7.94 6.07 9.06
C LEU A 115 -7.96 4.66 8.48
N LYS A 116 -7.28 3.68 9.11
CA LYS A 116 -7.24 2.29 8.63
C LYS A 116 -7.71 1.28 9.67
N ILE A 117 -6.99 1.17 10.79
CA ILE A 117 -7.29 0.14 11.82
C ILE A 117 -8.70 0.33 12.39
N LYS A 118 -9.04 1.52 12.88
CA LYS A 118 -10.36 1.77 13.50
C LYS A 118 -11.53 1.54 12.54
N PRO A 119 -11.55 2.08 11.30
CA PRO A 119 -12.61 1.77 10.33
C PRO A 119 -12.75 0.28 10.07
N PHE A 120 -11.64 -0.44 9.89
CA PHE A 120 -11.63 -1.88 9.70
C PHE A 120 -12.22 -2.63 10.92
N GLU A 121 -11.76 -2.30 12.13
CA GLU A 121 -12.24 -2.93 13.37
C GLU A 121 -13.71 -2.61 13.66
N ASN A 122 -14.20 -1.45 13.26
CA ASN A 122 -15.61 -1.06 13.37
C ASN A 122 -16.49 -1.86 12.40
N TYR A 123 -16.01 -2.08 11.18
CA TYR A 123 -16.70 -2.89 10.16
C TYR A 123 -16.79 -4.37 10.57
N ILE A 124 -15.73 -4.89 11.21
CA ILE A 124 -15.71 -6.26 11.73
C ILE A 124 -16.65 -6.42 12.93
N GLY A 125 -16.66 -5.44 13.85
CA GLY A 125 -17.38 -5.56 15.11
C GLY A 125 -16.79 -6.66 16.00
N ASP A 126 -17.66 -7.58 16.43
CA ASP A 126 -17.34 -8.70 17.33
C ASP A 126 -17.43 -10.07 16.63
N ASP A 127 -17.69 -10.10 15.32
CA ASP A 127 -17.82 -11.35 14.56
C ASP A 127 -16.47 -12.07 14.46
N PRO A 128 -16.42 -13.42 14.51
CA PRO A 128 -15.21 -14.17 14.18
C PRO A 128 -14.79 -13.92 12.73
N VAL A 129 -13.56 -13.45 12.54
CA VAL A 129 -12.99 -13.10 11.23
C VAL A 129 -11.67 -13.82 11.00
N ILE A 130 -11.50 -14.37 9.79
CA ILE A 130 -10.20 -14.70 9.24
C ILE A 130 -9.82 -13.59 8.25
N ASN A 131 -8.72 -12.91 8.56
CA ASN A 131 -8.20 -11.81 7.76
C ASN A 131 -6.96 -12.28 6.99
N TYR A 132 -7.00 -12.24 5.67
CA TYR A 132 -5.90 -12.72 4.83
C TYR A 132 -5.02 -11.57 4.37
N VAL A 133 -3.73 -11.69 4.63
CA VAL A 133 -2.76 -10.62 4.39
C VAL A 133 -1.70 -11.04 3.38
N GLY A 134 -1.44 -10.15 2.41
CA GLY A 134 -0.56 -10.39 1.27
C GLY A 134 0.93 -10.23 1.56
N ILE A 135 1.42 -10.80 2.67
CA ILE A 135 2.85 -10.79 2.99
C ILE A 135 3.53 -11.96 2.29
N ARG A 136 4.49 -11.65 1.42
CA ARG A 136 5.24 -12.62 0.63
C ARG A 136 6.25 -13.40 1.46
N ALA A 137 6.71 -14.52 0.92
CA ALA A 137 7.72 -15.37 1.52
C ALA A 137 9.12 -14.73 1.54
N ASP A 138 9.39 -13.80 0.61
CA ASP A 138 10.66 -13.06 0.50
C ASP A 138 10.68 -11.73 1.29
N GLU A 139 9.62 -11.43 2.05
CA GLU A 139 9.55 -10.25 2.91
C GLU A 139 9.93 -10.58 4.36
N ASP A 140 10.97 -9.91 4.88
CA ASP A 140 11.38 -9.98 6.28
C ASP A 140 10.64 -8.96 7.15
N ARG A 141 9.32 -9.13 7.27
CA ARG A 141 8.48 -8.33 8.18
C ARG A 141 7.40 -9.14 8.87
N GLU A 142 7.02 -8.73 10.07
CA GLU A 142 5.83 -9.26 10.75
C GLU A 142 4.59 -8.49 10.27
N GLY A 143 3.52 -9.24 10.02
CA GLY A 143 2.23 -8.64 9.71
C GLY A 143 1.60 -8.00 10.94
N TYR A 144 0.63 -7.12 10.71
CA TYR A 144 -0.19 -6.63 11.80
C TYR A 144 -0.99 -7.79 12.41
N ILE A 145 -0.76 -8.03 13.70
CA ILE A 145 -1.56 -8.95 14.51
C ILE A 145 -2.53 -8.06 15.28
N SER A 146 -3.84 -8.21 14.99
CA SER A 146 -4.86 -7.47 15.73
C SER A 146 -4.80 -7.84 17.21
N THR A 147 -5.07 -6.86 18.07
CA THR A 147 -5.24 -7.10 19.51
C THR A 147 -6.61 -7.67 19.86
N LYS A 148 -7.53 -7.77 18.89
CA LYS A 148 -8.85 -8.34 19.08
C LYS A 148 -8.81 -9.86 18.91
N ASP A 149 -9.31 -10.59 19.89
CA ASP A 149 -9.31 -12.07 19.89
C ASP A 149 -10.23 -12.68 18.81
N ASN A 150 -11.19 -11.92 18.27
CA ASN A 150 -12.08 -12.38 17.19
C ASN A 150 -11.47 -12.28 15.79
N ILE A 151 -10.26 -11.74 15.63
CA ILE A 151 -9.58 -11.58 14.33
C ILE A 151 -8.36 -12.50 14.26
N THR A 152 -8.37 -13.45 13.32
CA THR A 152 -7.24 -14.33 13.03
C THR A 152 -6.58 -13.92 11.72
N SER A 153 -5.32 -13.46 11.77
CA SER A 153 -4.55 -13.15 10.56
C SER A 153 -3.91 -14.40 9.95
N VAL A 154 -4.03 -14.57 8.63
CA VAL A 154 -3.44 -15.67 7.85
C VAL A 154 -2.56 -15.08 6.74
N PHE A 155 -1.45 -15.74 6.39
CA PHE A 155 -0.46 -15.21 5.45
C PHE A 155 -0.21 -16.18 4.28
N PRO A 156 -1.16 -16.32 3.33
CA PRO A 156 -1.12 -17.38 2.32
C PRO A 156 0.14 -17.37 1.45
N PHE A 157 0.62 -16.19 1.06
CA PHE A 157 1.82 -16.09 0.23
C PHE A 157 3.07 -16.58 0.95
N ARG A 158 3.25 -16.23 2.22
CA ARG A 158 4.36 -16.72 3.02
C ARG A 158 4.28 -18.23 3.25
N GLU A 159 3.09 -18.71 3.61
CA GLU A 159 2.83 -20.14 3.86
C GLU A 159 3.06 -20.99 2.61
N ASP A 160 2.69 -20.49 1.43
CA ASP A 160 2.82 -21.20 0.15
C ASP A 160 4.14 -20.92 -0.58
N GLY A 161 5.03 -20.13 0.04
CA GLY A 161 6.34 -19.81 -0.53
C GLY A 161 6.30 -18.91 -1.77
N LEU A 162 5.27 -18.08 -1.93
CA LEU A 162 5.13 -17.12 -3.03
C LEU A 162 6.02 -15.91 -2.78
N VAL A 163 6.86 -15.60 -3.77
CA VAL A 163 7.79 -14.46 -3.77
C VAL A 163 7.30 -13.37 -4.72
N LYS A 164 7.99 -12.24 -4.76
CA LYS A 164 7.61 -11.10 -5.61
C LYS A 164 7.37 -11.47 -7.09
N GLU A 165 8.22 -12.31 -7.67
CA GLU A 165 8.05 -12.76 -9.06
C GLU A 165 6.72 -13.49 -9.27
N ASP A 166 6.28 -14.29 -8.30
CA ASP A 166 5.01 -15.01 -8.36
C ASP A 166 3.81 -14.05 -8.35
N ILE A 167 3.91 -12.95 -7.58
CA ILE A 167 2.87 -11.92 -7.49
C ILE A 167 2.66 -11.24 -8.84
N TYR A 168 3.74 -10.86 -9.51
CA TYR A 168 3.66 -10.28 -10.85
C TYR A 168 3.07 -11.27 -11.85
N ARG A 169 3.47 -12.55 -11.80
CA ARG A 169 2.87 -13.59 -12.66
C ARG A 169 1.37 -13.73 -12.45
N ILE A 170 0.88 -13.71 -11.20
CA ILE A 170 -0.56 -13.75 -10.91
C ILE A 170 -1.27 -12.55 -11.56
N LEU A 171 -0.74 -11.34 -11.39
CA LEU A 171 -1.36 -10.12 -11.91
C LEU A 171 -1.41 -10.10 -13.45
N GLU A 172 -0.31 -10.47 -14.11
CA GLU A 172 -0.24 -10.50 -15.57
C GLU A 172 -1.07 -11.60 -16.19
N ASP A 173 -0.92 -12.83 -15.72
CA ASP A 173 -1.61 -13.99 -16.30
C ASP A 173 -3.10 -13.97 -15.97
N SER A 174 -3.52 -13.16 -14.99
CA SER A 174 -4.93 -12.85 -14.75
C SER A 174 -5.46 -11.70 -15.62
N GLY A 175 -4.59 -10.95 -16.32
CA GLY A 175 -4.94 -9.76 -17.08
C GLY A 175 -5.26 -8.53 -16.23
N MET A 176 -4.98 -8.57 -14.92
CA MET A 176 -5.15 -7.42 -14.03
C MET A 176 -4.02 -6.41 -14.21
N GLY A 177 -2.79 -6.91 -14.34
CA GLY A 177 -1.58 -6.09 -14.30
C GLY A 177 -1.42 -5.36 -12.96
N ARG A 178 -0.47 -4.43 -12.93
CA ARG A 178 -0.27 -3.54 -11.79
C ARG A 178 -0.93 -2.17 -12.00
N PRO A 179 -1.17 -1.39 -10.93
CA PRO A 179 -1.62 0.00 -11.04
C PRO A 179 -0.63 0.88 -11.81
N GLU A 180 -1.13 1.95 -12.44
CA GLU A 180 -0.34 2.87 -13.26
C GLU A 180 0.60 3.75 -12.43
N TYR A 181 0.20 4.14 -11.21
CA TYR A 181 1.06 4.93 -10.31
C TYR A 181 2.40 4.25 -10.00
N TYR A 182 2.55 2.93 -10.25
CA TYR A 182 3.82 2.23 -10.11
C TYR A 182 4.89 2.68 -11.13
N ASP A 183 4.49 3.41 -12.17
CA ASP A 183 5.41 4.00 -13.17
C ASP A 183 6.29 5.10 -12.59
N TRP A 184 5.87 5.72 -11.49
CA TRP A 184 6.61 6.81 -10.85
C TRP A 184 6.69 6.69 -9.32
N ARG A 185 5.93 5.77 -8.70
CA ARG A 185 5.93 5.48 -7.26
C ARG A 185 6.12 3.98 -7.01
N SER A 186 6.60 3.60 -5.83
CA SER A 186 6.87 2.21 -5.45
C SER A 186 5.72 1.53 -4.70
N ARG A 187 4.78 2.30 -4.13
CA ARG A 187 3.81 1.79 -3.17
C ARG A 187 2.46 2.48 -3.30
N SER A 188 1.40 1.72 -3.03
CA SER A 188 0.04 2.22 -2.84
C SER A 188 -0.06 3.07 -1.58
N GLY A 189 -0.97 4.05 -1.58
CA GLY A 189 -1.31 4.85 -0.41
C GLY A 189 -1.49 6.32 -0.75
N CYS A 190 -1.84 7.09 0.28
CA CYS A 190 -2.09 8.53 0.20
C CYS A 190 -1.02 9.28 -0.62
N TYR A 191 -1.44 10.30 -1.38
CA TYR A 191 -0.55 11.04 -2.28
C TYR A 191 0.59 11.79 -1.56
N PHE A 192 0.50 12.01 -0.24
CA PHE A 192 1.48 12.71 0.62
C PHE A 192 2.12 11.84 1.73
N CYS A 193 2.02 10.51 1.63
CA CYS A 193 2.56 9.61 2.66
C CYS A 193 4.01 9.99 3.04
N PHE A 194 4.29 10.22 4.32
CA PHE A 194 5.63 10.57 4.83
C PHE A 194 6.71 9.49 4.59
N PHE A 195 6.32 8.28 4.17
CA PHE A 195 7.26 7.27 3.70
C PHE A 195 7.70 7.49 2.26
N GLN A 196 7.08 8.42 1.52
CA GLN A 196 7.46 8.74 0.16
C GLN A 196 8.91 9.20 0.08
N ARG A 197 9.61 8.70 -0.93
CA ARG A 197 10.98 9.12 -1.20
C ARG A 197 10.98 10.44 -1.93
N ARG A 198 12.13 11.11 -1.91
CA ARG A 198 12.38 12.33 -2.67
C ARG A 198 12.06 12.17 -4.16
N SER A 199 12.45 11.05 -4.78
CA SER A 199 12.11 10.76 -6.18
C SER A 199 10.61 10.58 -6.40
N GLU A 200 9.87 10.05 -5.42
CA GLU A 200 8.41 9.91 -5.48
C GLU A 200 7.70 11.26 -5.24
N TRP A 201 8.30 12.17 -4.47
CA TRP A 201 7.84 13.56 -4.34
C TRP A 201 8.04 14.35 -5.64
N VAL A 202 9.20 14.19 -6.29
CA VAL A 202 9.43 14.71 -7.64
C VAL A 202 8.43 14.11 -8.62
N GLY A 203 8.23 12.78 -8.57
CA GLY A 203 7.23 12.10 -9.39
C GLY A 203 5.81 12.63 -9.15
N LEU A 204 5.43 12.90 -7.90
CA LEU A 204 4.15 13.53 -7.59
C LEU A 204 4.04 14.93 -8.22
N LYS A 205 5.09 15.76 -8.12
CA LYS A 205 5.10 17.09 -8.74
C LYS A 205 4.94 17.04 -10.26
N GLU A 206 5.54 16.04 -10.91
CA GLU A 206 5.51 15.90 -12.36
C GLU A 206 4.21 15.30 -12.89
N ASN A 207 3.61 14.35 -12.18
CA ASN A 207 2.41 13.64 -12.62
C ASN A 207 1.11 14.24 -12.06
N HIS A 208 1.15 14.82 -10.86
CA HIS A 208 0.01 15.42 -10.14
C HIS A 208 0.42 16.71 -9.40
N PRO A 209 0.79 17.78 -10.13
CA PRO A 209 1.27 19.01 -9.52
C PRO A 209 0.27 19.61 -8.50
N GLU A 210 -1.04 19.45 -8.73
CA GLU A 210 -2.08 19.90 -7.82
C GLU A 210 -2.04 19.20 -6.45
N PHE A 211 -1.70 17.91 -6.43
CA PHE A 211 -1.55 17.15 -5.19
C PHE A 211 -0.22 17.45 -4.51
N PHE A 212 0.83 17.79 -5.27
CA PHE A 212 2.07 18.30 -4.70
C PHE A 212 1.84 19.63 -3.98
N GLU A 213 1.19 20.60 -4.63
CA GLU A 213 0.84 21.89 -3.99
C GLU A 213 -0.04 21.70 -2.77
N LYS A 214 -1.07 20.84 -2.85
CA LYS A 214 -1.91 20.51 -1.70
C LYS A 214 -1.11 19.85 -0.56
N ALA A 215 -0.09 19.06 -0.87
CA ALA A 215 0.79 18.48 0.15
C ALA A 215 1.59 19.56 0.88
N LYS A 216 2.09 20.59 0.16
CA LYS A 216 2.82 21.72 0.73
C LYS A 216 1.98 22.50 1.75
N GLU A 217 0.69 22.69 1.47
CA GLU A 217 -0.23 23.42 2.36
C GLU A 217 -0.33 22.82 3.78
N TYR A 218 -0.01 21.53 3.95
CA TYR A 218 0.01 20.90 5.26
C TYR A 218 1.31 21.12 6.04
N GLU A 219 2.41 21.48 5.37
CA GLU A 219 3.66 21.78 6.04
C GLU A 219 3.56 23.12 6.77
N LYS A 220 4.13 23.19 7.98
CA LYS A 220 4.06 24.39 8.82
C LYS A 220 5.39 24.65 9.47
N VAL A 221 5.69 25.93 9.70
CA VAL A 221 6.78 26.36 10.56
C VAL A 221 6.16 27.05 11.76
N ASP A 222 6.51 26.58 12.95
CA ASP A 222 6.17 27.26 14.19
C ASP A 222 7.04 28.52 14.33
N GLU A 223 6.42 29.70 14.26
CA GLU A 223 7.15 30.97 14.34
C GLU A 223 7.72 31.26 15.74
N GLU A 224 7.19 30.64 16.79
CA GLU A 224 7.64 30.86 18.17
C GLU A 224 8.80 29.93 18.56
N THR A 225 8.75 28.66 18.15
CA THR A 225 9.79 27.66 18.45
C THR A 225 10.83 27.54 17.34
N GLY A 226 10.49 27.94 16.11
CA GLY A 226 11.29 27.72 14.92
C GLY A 226 11.25 26.27 14.42
N GLU A 227 10.39 25.42 14.98
CA GLU A 227 10.26 24.02 14.58
C GLU A 227 9.45 23.89 13.28
N SER A 228 9.98 23.16 12.30
CA SER A 228 9.28 22.87 11.05
C SER A 228 8.60 21.49 11.12
N PHE A 229 7.30 21.47 10.82
CA PHE A 229 6.49 20.27 10.62
C PHE A 229 6.37 20.01 9.12
N THR A 230 7.31 19.23 8.60
CA THR A 230 7.42 18.87 7.18
C THR A 230 7.15 17.37 6.99
N TRP A 231 6.89 16.95 5.75
CA TRP A 231 6.69 15.53 5.43
C TRP A 231 7.98 14.71 5.54
N SER A 232 9.12 15.38 5.47
CA SER A 232 10.47 14.82 5.59
C SER A 232 11.25 15.55 6.67
N ASP A 233 11.99 14.81 7.49
CA ASP A 233 12.82 15.37 8.57
C ASP A 233 14.01 16.22 8.03
N THR A 234 14.32 16.15 6.74
CA THR A 234 15.53 16.75 6.17
C THR A 234 15.31 18.05 5.40
N GLU A 235 14.16 18.20 4.77
CA GLU A 235 13.82 19.34 3.90
C GLU A 235 12.32 19.44 3.75
N SER A 236 11.82 20.66 3.56
CA SER A 236 10.44 20.96 3.17
C SER A 236 10.19 20.65 1.69
N LEU A 237 8.93 20.61 1.30
CA LEU A 237 8.55 20.51 -0.11
C LEU A 237 8.88 21.80 -0.90
N ASP A 238 8.88 22.97 -0.25
CA ASP A 238 9.35 24.23 -0.85
C ASP A 238 10.86 24.19 -1.17
N GLU A 239 11.68 23.51 -0.36
CA GLU A 239 13.10 23.32 -0.66
C GLU A 239 13.30 22.23 -1.72
N LEU A 240 12.51 21.14 -1.66
CA LEU A 240 12.59 20.04 -2.60
C LEU A 240 12.22 20.47 -4.04
N GLU A 241 11.33 21.44 -4.18
CA GLU A 241 10.80 21.87 -5.47
C GLU A 241 11.76 22.73 -6.29
N ASP A 242 12.87 23.17 -5.69
CA ASP A 242 13.92 23.94 -6.37
C ASP A 242 14.49 23.16 -7.57
N PRO A 243 14.64 23.79 -8.75
CA PRO A 243 15.11 23.09 -9.96
C PRO A 243 16.47 22.40 -9.80
N GLU A 244 17.43 23.01 -9.08
CA GLU A 244 18.74 22.39 -8.86
C GLU A 244 18.60 21.18 -7.94
N ARG A 245 17.74 21.28 -6.93
CA ARG A 245 17.44 20.17 -6.01
C ARG A 245 16.74 19.00 -6.69
N ILE A 246 15.77 19.28 -7.57
CA ILE A 246 15.08 18.25 -8.36
C ILE A 246 16.07 17.50 -9.26
N GLU A 247 16.96 18.22 -9.94
CA GLU A 247 17.96 17.59 -10.81
C GLU A 247 18.90 16.69 -10.00
N GLU A 248 19.37 17.16 -8.84
CA GLU A 248 20.19 16.35 -7.92
C GLU A 248 19.48 15.07 -7.47
N ILE A 249 18.17 15.14 -7.17
CA ILE A 249 17.36 13.97 -6.80
C ILE A 249 17.27 12.98 -7.95
N LYS A 250 17.00 13.46 -9.17
CA LYS A 250 16.90 12.62 -10.38
C LYS A 250 18.23 11.97 -10.73
N GLU A 251 19.33 12.71 -10.69
CA GLU A 251 20.68 12.17 -10.92
C GLU A 251 21.02 11.08 -9.91
N ARG A 252 20.70 11.27 -8.63
CA ARG A 252 20.93 10.25 -7.58
C ARG A 252 20.08 9.00 -7.81
N ALA A 253 18.81 9.17 -8.15
CA ALA A 253 17.92 8.05 -8.47
C ALA A 253 18.45 7.27 -9.69
N GLU A 254 18.86 7.97 -10.74
CA GLU A 254 19.44 7.37 -11.95
C GLU A 254 20.74 6.61 -11.65
N GLN A 255 21.67 7.21 -10.91
CA GLN A 255 22.92 6.54 -10.50
C GLN A 255 22.64 5.27 -9.68
N ARG A 256 21.63 5.30 -8.79
CA ARG A 256 21.24 4.13 -7.99
C ARG A 256 20.61 3.05 -8.87
N ARG A 257 19.74 3.45 -9.81
CA ARG A 257 19.15 2.58 -10.83
C ARG A 257 20.21 1.87 -11.67
N GLU A 258 21.22 2.60 -12.16
CA GLU A 258 22.32 2.01 -12.93
C GLU A 258 23.12 0.98 -12.13
N ARG A 259 23.42 1.27 -10.86
CA ARG A 259 24.11 0.32 -9.96
C ARG A 259 23.30 -0.96 -9.76
N LEU A 260 22.00 -0.84 -9.51
CA LEU A 260 21.10 -1.99 -9.36
C LEU A 260 21.02 -2.80 -10.66
N LYS A 261 20.96 -2.12 -11.82
CA LYS A 261 20.97 -2.77 -13.14
C LYS A 261 22.21 -3.62 -13.39
N GLN A 262 23.38 -3.14 -12.98
CA GLN A 262 24.63 -3.89 -13.11
C GLN A 262 24.64 -5.14 -12.21
N ASN A 263 24.09 -5.03 -11.01
CA ASN A 263 24.01 -6.14 -10.06
C ASN A 263 23.00 -7.23 -10.46
N MET A 264 21.91 -6.86 -11.14
CA MET A 264 20.83 -7.79 -11.53
C MET A 264 21.05 -8.50 -12.88
N SER A 265 22.28 -8.63 -13.35
CA SER A 265 22.59 -9.27 -14.64
C SER A 265 22.45 -10.81 -14.60
N ASN A 266 21.23 -11.31 -14.44
CA ASN A 266 20.80 -12.63 -14.91
C ASN A 266 19.28 -12.64 -15.17
N ARG A 267 18.88 -13.12 -16.35
CA ARG A 267 17.54 -12.93 -16.93
C ARG A 267 16.46 -13.80 -16.26
N SER A 268 15.46 -13.15 -15.67
CA SER A 268 14.13 -13.72 -15.37
C SER A 268 13.01 -12.76 -15.85
N LEU A 269 11.76 -13.15 -15.65
CA LEU A 269 10.55 -12.34 -15.91
C LEU A 269 10.61 -10.96 -15.23
N MET A 270 11.39 -10.83 -14.15
CA MET A 270 11.68 -9.55 -13.48
C MET A 270 12.35 -8.51 -14.38
N SER A 271 12.92 -8.89 -15.52
CA SER A 271 13.46 -7.90 -16.47
C SER A 271 12.40 -6.95 -17.06
N LEU A 272 11.14 -7.39 -17.14
CA LEU A 272 10.00 -6.53 -17.55
C LEU A 272 9.57 -5.60 -16.42
N TYR A 273 9.72 -6.03 -15.16
CA TYR A 273 9.42 -5.27 -13.95
C TYR A 273 10.67 -4.68 -13.31
N PHE A 274 11.74 -4.52 -14.09
CA PHE A 274 13.03 -4.05 -13.59
C PHE A 274 12.89 -2.68 -12.93
N GLU A 275 12.05 -1.82 -13.51
CA GLU A 275 11.81 -0.49 -12.96
C GLU A 275 11.11 -0.56 -11.60
N ASP A 276 10.08 -1.41 -11.46
CA ASP A 276 9.39 -1.59 -10.18
C ASP A 276 10.29 -2.30 -9.16
N GLU A 277 11.21 -3.15 -9.61
CA GLU A 277 12.21 -3.78 -8.76
C GLU A 277 13.23 -2.78 -8.23
N VAL A 278 13.76 -1.92 -9.10
CA VAL A 278 14.60 -0.81 -8.67
C VAL A 278 13.85 0.07 -7.68
N ARG A 279 12.61 0.47 -8.01
CA ARG A 279 11.80 1.31 -7.12
C ARG A 279 11.50 0.62 -5.80
N ASP A 280 11.28 -0.70 -5.75
CA ASP A 280 11.08 -1.40 -4.47
C ASP A 280 12.40 -1.55 -3.68
N LEU A 281 13.53 -1.85 -4.34
CA LEU A 281 14.86 -2.00 -3.70
C LEU A 281 15.46 -0.66 -3.26
N GLU A 282 14.97 0.44 -3.81
CA GLU A 282 15.22 1.77 -3.30
C GLU A 282 14.50 2.04 -1.96
N ASP A 283 13.59 1.15 -1.50
CA ASP A 283 12.90 1.29 -0.22
C ASP A 283 13.81 0.89 0.93
N ASP A 284 14.66 1.83 1.36
CA ASP A 284 15.50 1.66 2.55
C ASP A 284 14.67 1.70 3.86
N GLY A 285 13.39 2.05 3.78
CA GLY A 285 12.49 2.19 4.91
C GLY A 285 11.79 0.86 5.27
N LYS A 286 11.64 0.60 6.57
CA LYS A 286 10.62 -0.33 7.05
C LYS A 286 9.26 0.26 6.67
N GLY A 287 8.72 -0.14 5.52
CA GLY A 287 7.42 0.30 5.05
C GLY A 287 6.35 0.11 6.12
N CYS A 288 5.26 0.86 6.02
CA CYS A 288 4.13 0.75 6.94
C CYS A 288 3.61 -0.71 6.99
N ASN A 289 3.94 -1.46 8.07
CA ASN A 289 3.49 -2.86 8.29
C ASN A 289 1.96 -3.06 8.28
N ILE A 290 1.20 -1.97 8.27
CA ILE A 290 -0.26 -1.93 8.38
C ILE A 290 -0.87 -1.42 7.06
N CYS A 291 -0.08 -1.10 6.03
CA CYS A 291 -0.64 -0.82 4.70
C CYS A 291 -1.20 -2.08 4.02
N HIS A 292 -0.97 -3.26 4.59
CA HIS A 292 -1.60 -4.53 4.20
C HIS A 292 -2.33 -5.03 5.45
N LEU A 293 -3.38 -4.32 5.86
CA LEU A 293 -4.23 -4.82 6.95
C LEU A 293 -4.76 -6.20 6.63
#